data_AF-A0A2V9ZPF3-F1
#
_entry.id   AF-A0A2V9ZPF3-F1
#
_cell.length_a   1.000
_cell.length_b   1.000
_cell.length_c   1.000
_cell.angle_alpha   90.00
_cell.angle_beta   90.00
_cell.angle_gamma   90.00
#
_symmetry.space_group_name_H-M   'P 1'
#
loop_
_entity.id
_entity.type
_entity.pdbx_description
1 polymer ?
#
loop_
_entity_poly.entity_id
_entity_poly.type
_entity_poly.pdbx_seq_one_letter_code
_entity_poly.pdbx_strand_id
1 'polypeptide(L)'
;MATLYVENVPEELYEALRDRARQHRKSIAAEVMSLLEENIPTPEELRKRRRFYEQMKKLQSAKPISPGPFPSTEEMQREDRER
;
A
#
# COMPACT_ATOMS: atom_id res chain seq x y z
N MET A 1 26.93 -1.17 5.94
CA MET A 1 25.58 -1.18 6.53
C MET A 1 25.39 0.13 7.26
N ALA A 2 24.24 0.79 7.06
CA ALA A 2 23.92 1.99 7.82
C ALA A 2 23.30 1.58 9.17
N THR A 3 23.65 2.28 10.24
CA THR A 3 23.06 2.09 11.57
C THR A 3 22.26 3.33 11.92
N LEU A 4 21.01 3.14 12.34
CA LEU A 4 20.15 4.22 12.81
C LEU A 4 20.16 4.23 14.34
N TYR A 5 20.52 5.38 14.91
CA TYR A 5 20.38 5.65 16.34
C TYR A 5 19.19 6.58 16.53
N VAL A 6 18.32 6.24 17.48
CA VAL A 6 17.16 7.05 17.85
C VAL A 6 17.28 7.33 19.34
N GLU A 7 17.34 8.61 19.70
CA GLU A 7 17.41 9.07 21.08
C GLU A 7 16.06 9.63 21.53
N ASN A 8 15.86 9.68 22.85
CA ASN A 8 14.66 10.25 23.48
C ASN A 8 13.34 9.55 23.09
N VAL A 9 13.37 8.22 22.96
CA VAL A 9 12.15 7.43 22.73
C VAL A 9 11.30 7.44 24.01
N PRO A 10 10.02 7.87 23.95
CA PRO A 10 9.12 7.78 25.10
C PRO A 10 9.02 6.35 25.61
N GLU A 11 9.02 6.16 26.92
CA GLU A 11 9.01 4.82 27.53
C GLU A 11 7.80 3.98 27.07
N GLU A 12 6.63 4.60 26.99
CA GLU A 12 5.41 3.96 26.47
C GLU A 12 5.58 3.43 25.04
N LEU A 13 6.28 4.18 24.18
CA LEU A 13 6.53 3.76 22.80
C LEU A 13 7.54 2.61 22.74
N TYR A 14 8.56 2.63 23.60
CA TYR A 14 9.53 1.54 23.70
C TYR A 14 8.86 0.24 24.16
N GLU A 15 8.00 0.29 25.17
CA GLU A 15 7.27 -0.89 25.65
C GLU A 15 6.28 -1.40 24.59
N ALA A 16 5.56 -0.52 23.90
CA ALA A 16 4.69 -0.91 22.79
C ALA A 16 5.47 -1.62 21.66
N LEU A 17 6.65 -1.12 21.29
CA LEU A 17 7.55 -1.77 20.32
C LEU A 17 8.02 -3.14 20.81
N ARG A 18 8.37 -3.25 22.09
CA ARG A 18 8.84 -4.49 22.71
C ARG A 18 7.77 -5.56 22.74
N ASP A 19 6.54 -5.21 23.10
CA ASP A 19 5.42 -6.15 23.11
C ASP A 19 5.03 -6.59 21.71
N ARG A 20 5.02 -5.67 20.74
CA ARG A 20 4.81 -6.02 19.33
C ARG A 20 5.90 -6.96 18.82
N ALA A 21 7.17 -6.69 19.11
CA ALA A 21 8.27 -7.58 18.73
C ALA A 21 8.11 -9.00 19.32
N ARG A 22 7.67 -9.11 20.59
CA ARG A 22 7.36 -10.41 21.22
C ARG A 22 6.22 -11.14 20.50
N GLN A 23 5.14 -10.45 20.16
CA GLN A 23 4.00 -11.02 19.42
C GLN A 23 4.44 -11.57 18.05
N HIS A 24 5.32 -10.85 17.37
CA HIS A 24 5.88 -11.28 16.08
C HIS A 24 7.06 -12.26 16.19
N ARG A 25 7.49 -12.61 17.43
CA ARG A 25 8.65 -13.47 17.72
C ARG A 25 9.94 -12.95 17.06
N LYS A 26 10.12 -11.64 17.04
CA LYS A 26 11.29 -10.95 16.48
C LYS A 26 12.06 -10.22 17.59
N SER A 27 13.33 -9.90 17.32
CA SER A 27 14.04 -8.92 18.14
C SER A 27 13.47 -7.52 17.90
N ILE A 28 13.65 -6.60 18.85
CA ILE A 28 13.21 -5.20 18.69
C ILE A 28 13.81 -4.58 17.41
N ALA A 29 15.10 -4.81 17.15
CA ALA A 29 15.75 -4.30 15.95
C ALA A 29 15.10 -4.84 14.65
N ALA A 30 14.80 -6.14 14.60
CA ALA A 30 14.13 -6.75 13.44
C ALA A 30 12.68 -6.25 13.27
N GLU A 31 11.99 -5.97 14.37
CA GLU A 31 10.66 -5.39 14.35
C GLU A 31 10.68 -3.95 13.84
N VAL A 32 11.62 -3.13 14.31
CA VAL A 32 11.82 -1.76 13.84
C VAL A 32 12.16 -1.76 12.35
N MET A 33 13.03 -2.66 11.87
CA MET A 33 13.29 -2.80 10.44
C MET A 33 12.02 -3.13 9.64
N SER A 34 11.20 -4.07 10.13
CA SER A 34 9.95 -4.44 9.47
C SER A 34 8.99 -3.24 9.37
N LEU A 35 8.87 -2.46 10.45
CA LEU A 35 8.07 -1.23 10.46
C LEU A 35 8.59 -0.19 9.47
N LEU A 36 9.90 -0.01 9.39
CA LEU A 36 10.51 0.93 8.45
C LEU A 36 10.25 0.49 7.00
N GLU A 37 10.37 -0.81 6.70
CA GLU A 37 10.09 -1.36 5.36
C GLU A 37 8.61 -1.20 4.97
N GLU A 38 7.69 -1.38 5.91
CA GLU A 38 6.25 -1.21 5.67
C GLU A 38 5.87 0.26 5.41
N ASN A 39 6.48 1.20 6.14
CA ASN A 39 6.03 2.59 6.17
C ASN A 39 6.86 3.54 5.32
N ILE A 40 8.11 3.19 4.97
CA ILE A 40 9.00 4.06 4.18
C ILE A 40 9.07 3.52 2.75
N PRO A 41 8.30 4.11 1.80
CA PRO A 41 8.36 3.68 0.42
C PRO A 41 9.71 4.08 -0.21
N THR A 42 10.35 3.13 -0.89
CA THR A 42 11.57 3.43 -1.63
C THR A 42 11.26 4.25 -2.90
N PRO A 43 12.23 5.01 -3.44
CA PRO A 43 12.04 5.73 -4.69
C PRO A 43 11.60 4.81 -5.85
N GLU A 44 12.07 3.57 -5.86
CA GLU A 44 11.65 2.57 -6.86
C GLU A 44 10.19 2.14 -6.67
N GLU A 45 9.77 1.91 -5.43
CA GLU A 45 8.39 1.59 -5.07
C GLU A 45 7.45 2.71 -5.51
N LEU A 46 7.81 3.97 -5.24
CA LEU A 46 7.05 5.15 -5.68
C LEU A 46 6.95 5.23 -7.21
N ARG A 47 8.05 4.95 -7.92
CA ARG A 47 8.04 4.89 -9.41
C ARG A 47 7.12 3.79 -9.93
N LYS A 48 7.12 2.61 -9.32
CA LYS A 48 6.19 1.52 -9.67
C LYS A 48 4.75 1.94 -9.45
N ARG A 49 4.42 2.50 -8.28
CA ARG A 49 3.07 3.00 -7.97
C ARG A 49 2.61 4.06 -8.96
N ARG A 50 3.49 5.00 -9.33
CA ARG A 50 3.18 6.02 -10.34
C ARG A 50 2.90 5.40 -11.71
N ARG A 51 3.73 4.46 -12.18
CA ARG A 51 3.51 3.78 -13.48
C ARG A 51 2.19 3.02 -13.49
N PHE A 52 1.87 2.32 -12.41
CA PHE A 52 0.61 1.62 -12.27
C PHE A 52 -0.59 2.57 -12.35
N TYR A 53 -0.53 3.68 -11.63
CA TYR A 53 -1.57 4.72 -11.70
C TYR A 53 -1.75 5.29 -13.11
N GLU A 54 -0.66 5.60 -13.81
CA GLU A 54 -0.72 6.09 -15.20
C GLU A 54 -1.33 5.04 -16.15
N GLN A 55 -1.05 3.75 -15.94
CA GLN A 55 -1.68 2.67 -16.71
C GLN A 55 -3.19 2.59 -16.45
N MET A 56 -3.60 2.62 -15.19
CA MET A 56 -5.02 2.63 -14.83
C MET A 56 -5.74 3.84 -15.43
N LYS A 57 -5.12 5.02 -15.35
CA LYS A 57 -5.67 6.25 -15.92
C LYS A 57 -5.83 6.13 -17.44
N LYS A 58 -4.86 5.53 -18.13
CA LYS A 58 -4.95 5.26 -19.57
C LYS A 58 -6.11 4.31 -19.90
N LEU A 59 -6.27 3.23 -19.13
CA LEU A 59 -7.37 2.28 -19.30
C LEU A 59 -8.74 2.95 -19.08
N GLN A 60 -8.88 3.77 -18.03
CA GLN A 60 -10.10 4.54 -17.79
C GLN A 60 -10.39 5.57 -18.89
N SER A 61 -9.36 6.20 -19.45
CA SER A 61 -9.52 7.18 -20.53
C SER A 61 -9.77 6.55 -21.91
N ALA A 62 -9.52 5.26 -22.07
CA ALA A 62 -9.75 4.56 -23.32
C ALA A 62 -11.25 4.43 -23.54
N LYS A 63 -11.80 5.32 -24.38
CA LYS A 63 -13.18 5.18 -24.84
C LYS A 63 -13.32 3.86 -25.61
N PRO A 64 -14.44 3.13 -25.43
CA PRO A 64 -14.73 1.98 -26.27
C PRO A 64 -14.76 2.41 -27.74
N ILE A 65 -14.21 1.56 -28.61
CA ILE A 65 -14.01 1.84 -30.05
C ILE A 65 -15.34 2.10 -30.78
N SER A 66 -16.45 1.56 -30.27
CA SER A 66 -17.80 2.01 -30.61
C SER A 66 -18.76 1.73 -29.45
N PRO A 67 -19.87 2.49 -29.32
CA PRO A 67 -21.00 2.04 -28.53
C PRO A 67 -21.59 0.83 -29.27
N GLY A 68 -21.30 -0.37 -28.78
CA GLY A 68 -22.03 -1.55 -29.19
C GLY A 68 -23.51 -1.43 -28.81
N PRO A 69 -24.38 -2.32 -29.30
CA PRO A 69 -25.80 -2.29 -28.99
C PRO A 69 -26.14 -2.62 -27.53
N PHE A 70 -25.13 -2.93 -26.70
CA PHE A 70 -25.29 -3.33 -25.31
C PHE A 70 -24.71 -2.28 -24.36
N PRO A 71 -25.30 -2.09 -23.17
CA PRO A 71 -24.74 -1.26 -22.12
C PRO A 71 -23.35 -1.76 -21.71
N SER A 72 -22.56 -0.88 -21.11
CA SER A 72 -21.23 -1.24 -20.63
C SER A 72 -21.30 -2.33 -19.55
N THR A 73 -20.26 -3.14 -19.45
CA THR A 73 -20.12 -4.14 -18.38
C THR A 73 -20.24 -3.52 -16.99
N GLU A 74 -19.81 -2.28 -16.80
CA GLU A 74 -19.94 -1.53 -15.55
C GLU A 74 -21.40 -1.19 -15.22
N GLU A 75 -22.18 -0.78 -16.22
CA GLU A 75 -23.63 -0.51 -16.06
C GLU A 75 -24.39 -1.80 -15.74
N MET A 76 -24.09 -2.90 -16.44
CA MET A 76 -24.72 -4.20 -16.18
C MET A 76 -24.41 -4.71 -14.75
N GLN A 77 -23.18 -4.53 -14.27
CA GLN A 77 -22.81 -4.89 -12.90
C GLN A 77 -23.47 -4.00 -11.84
N ARG A 78 -23.75 -2.73 -12.16
CA ARG A 78 -24.47 -1.83 -11.26
C ARG A 78 -25.93 -2.23 -11.15
N GLU A 79 -26.59 -2.50 -12.27
CA GLU A 79 -27.98 -2.95 -12.31
C GLU A 79 -28.19 -4.25 -11.50
N ASP A 80 -27.26 -5.21 -11.61
CA ASP A 80 -27.34 -6.49 -10.88
C ASP A 80 -27.13 -6.33 -9.36
N ARG A 81 -26.43 -5.27 -8.91
CA ARG A 81 -26.26 -4.95 -7.48
C ARG A 81 -27.44 -4.20 -6.88
N GLU A 82 -28.26 -3.56 -7.71
CA GLU A 82 -29.44 -2.80 -7.29
C GLU A 82 -30.72 -3.67 -7.29
N ARG A 83 -30.62 -4.92 -7.75
CA ARG A 83 -31.66 -5.96 -7.66
C ARG A 83 -31.57 -6.77 -6.37
#